data_AF-A0A1D1ZU27-F1
#
_entry.id   AF-A0A1D1ZU27-F1
#
_cell.length_a   1.000
_cell.length_b   1.000
_cell.length_c   1.000
_cell.angle_alpha   90.00
_cell.angle_beta   90.00
_cell.angle_gamma   90.00
#
_symmetry.space_group_name_H-M   'P 1'
#
loop_
_entity.id
_entity.type
_entity.pdbx_description
1 polymer ?
#
loop_
_entity_poly.entity_id
_entity_poly.type
_entity_poly.pdbx_seq_one_letter_code
_entity_poly.pdbx_strand_id
1 'polypeptide(L)'
;ASQYYRMNGIRQIARLAVSRSGPNSLRSAKHGEHRYFSVSAMAAARIAVANPIVDLDGDEMTRVIWDQIKEKLIFPYIDLDIKYYDLSVESRDATNDQITVDAAEAIKKYNVGIKCATITPDEARVKEFGLKQMWRSPNGTIRNILNGTVFREPIVIENIPRIVPGWRKPIVVGRHAFGDQYKATDLVVPGAGKLELRFTPDDGGEVQNFEVFKFQGPGVGLAMYNTEESIRGFAQSCFQYALARKWPLYLSTKNTILKKYDGRFLQIFAEIYEAKYRSDFEAAGIWYEHRLIDDMVAQALKSSGGFVWACKNYDGDVQSDIVAQGYGSLGLMTSVLVTPDGKTMEAEAAHGTVTRHWREYQKGNPTSTNPVASIFAWTRGLAHRAKLDGNEELAKFTTDLEDSVLTVIRGGEYTKDLAVCVHGTTRVTPDQYLNTEPFINRIKETLESKFGYKGEEAKARL
;
A
#
# COMPACT_ATOMS: atom_id res chain seq x y z
N ALA A 1 27.09 38.84 25.37
CA ALA A 1 26.71 38.78 26.80
C ALA A 1 25.98 37.45 27.00
N SER A 2 26.69 36.42 27.50
CA SER A 2 26.50 35.78 28.83
C SER A 2 25.17 35.02 28.94
N GLN A 3 25.03 33.75 29.34
CA GLN A 3 25.86 32.73 30.02
C GLN A 3 25.13 31.38 29.76
N TYR A 4 25.80 30.31 29.31
CA TYR A 4 26.26 29.18 30.13
C TYR A 4 25.24 28.57 31.12
N TYR A 5 24.80 27.34 30.86
CA TYR A 5 24.90 26.22 31.81
C TYR A 5 25.07 24.89 31.07
N ARG A 6 26.03 24.08 31.55
CA ARG A 6 26.55 22.83 30.98
C ARG A 6 25.70 21.63 31.39
N MET A 7 25.57 20.65 30.49
CA MET A 7 25.33 19.24 30.84
C MET A 7 26.63 18.45 30.62
N ASN A 8 27.14 17.84 31.68
CA ASN A 8 28.23 16.86 31.64
C ASN A 8 27.63 15.45 31.71
N GLY A 9 27.98 14.58 30.77
CA GLY A 9 28.68 13.32 31.05
C GLY A 9 27.75 12.12 30.80
N ILE A 10 28.16 10.97 30.25
CA ILE A 10 29.47 10.33 30.16
C ILE A 10 29.46 9.43 28.90
N ARG A 11 30.52 9.52 28.08
CA ARG A 11 30.99 8.47 27.17
C ARG A 11 32.10 7.69 27.89
N GLN A 12 32.14 6.36 27.79
CA GLN A 12 33.39 5.57 27.65
C GLN A 12 33.03 4.12 27.25
N ILE A 13 33.43 3.64 26.07
CA ILE A 13 34.67 2.92 25.69
C ILE A 13 34.44 1.41 25.57
N ALA A 14 34.62 0.91 24.36
CA ALA A 14 34.82 -0.49 24.03
C ALA A 14 36.28 -0.92 24.28
N ARG A 15 36.50 -2.12 24.82
CA ARG A 15 37.76 -2.88 24.69
C ARG A 15 37.49 -4.39 24.69
N LEU A 16 38.06 -5.05 23.69
CA LEU A 16 38.29 -6.49 23.55
C LEU A 16 39.30 -7.01 24.59
N ALA A 17 39.15 -8.27 25.06
CA ALA A 17 40.22 -9.28 25.09
C ALA A 17 39.78 -10.63 25.72
N VAL A 18 39.79 -11.67 24.89
CA VAL A 18 40.50 -12.96 25.00
C VAL A 18 40.55 -13.74 26.33
N SER A 19 40.15 -15.01 26.17
CA SER A 19 40.34 -16.25 26.95
C SER A 19 41.41 -16.33 28.05
N ARG A 20 41.08 -17.09 29.12
CA ARG A 20 41.95 -18.15 29.69
C ARG A 20 41.15 -19.15 30.56
N SER A 21 41.52 -20.40 30.39
CA SER A 21 41.08 -21.64 31.04
C SER A 21 41.72 -21.87 32.43
N GLY A 22 41.01 -22.55 33.35
CA GLY A 22 41.63 -23.34 34.44
C GLY A 22 40.73 -23.60 35.65
N PRO A 23 40.86 -24.75 36.38
CA PRO A 23 39.73 -25.45 37.02
C PRO A 23 39.79 -25.55 38.56
N ASN A 24 38.78 -26.24 39.12
CA ASN A 24 38.59 -26.74 40.50
C ASN A 24 38.07 -25.69 41.52
N SER A 25 37.16 -25.96 42.47
CA SER A 25 36.67 -27.20 43.08
C SER A 25 35.36 -26.96 43.85
N LEU A 26 34.48 -27.95 43.81
CA LEU A 26 33.50 -28.43 44.81
C LEU A 26 33.30 -27.62 46.12
N ARG A 27 32.03 -27.24 46.38
CA ARG A 27 31.39 -27.42 47.70
C ARG A 27 29.87 -27.46 47.58
N SER A 28 29.28 -28.54 48.10
CA SER A 28 27.85 -28.78 48.19
C SER A 28 27.22 -27.97 49.32
N ALA A 29 26.03 -27.42 49.08
CA ALA A 29 25.04 -27.20 50.13
C ALA A 29 23.64 -27.34 49.50
N LYS A 30 22.93 -28.41 49.90
CA LYS A 30 21.49 -28.58 49.71
C LYS A 30 20.77 -27.55 50.58
N HIS A 31 19.74 -26.88 50.08
CA HIS A 31 18.44 -26.66 50.74
C HIS A 31 17.51 -25.81 49.84
N GLY A 32 16.25 -26.24 49.70
CA GLY A 32 15.15 -25.43 49.17
C GLY A 32 14.59 -25.90 47.81
N GLU A 33 13.77 -26.95 47.82
CA GLU A 33 12.85 -27.22 46.71
C GLU A 33 11.82 -26.09 46.63
N HIS A 34 12.08 -25.09 45.79
CA HIS A 34 11.00 -24.28 45.22
C HIS A 34 10.50 -24.99 43.97
N ARG A 35 9.37 -25.70 44.10
CA ARG A 35 8.55 -26.10 42.96
C ARG A 35 8.14 -24.83 42.22
N TYR A 36 8.88 -24.49 41.17
CA TYR A 36 8.37 -23.62 40.13
C TYR A 36 7.19 -24.36 39.49
N PHE A 37 5.97 -23.97 39.85
CA PHE A 37 4.83 -24.24 39.00
C PHE A 37 5.12 -23.54 37.68
N SER A 38 5.54 -24.31 36.67
CA SER A 38 5.56 -23.85 35.29
C SER A 38 4.12 -23.53 34.93
N VAL A 39 3.76 -22.24 34.95
CA VAL A 39 2.58 -21.76 34.25
C VAL A 39 2.95 -21.79 32.77
N SER A 40 2.99 -22.99 32.19
CA SER A 40 2.83 -23.12 30.76
C SER A 40 1.38 -22.80 30.48
N ALA A 41 1.10 -21.50 30.30
CA ALA A 41 0.02 -21.12 29.42
C ALA A 41 0.31 -21.85 28.11
N MET A 42 -0.55 -22.81 27.73
CA MET A 42 -0.54 -23.31 26.37
C MET A 42 -0.84 -22.10 25.48
N ALA A 43 0.20 -21.42 24.99
CA ALA A 43 0.06 -20.52 23.87
C ALA A 43 -0.60 -21.34 22.76
N ALA A 44 -1.75 -20.90 22.25
CA ALA A 44 -2.33 -21.55 21.09
C ALA A 44 -1.25 -21.63 20.00
N ALA A 45 -1.14 -22.78 19.34
CA ALA A 45 -0.11 -22.95 18.30
C ALA A 45 -0.29 -21.87 17.24
N ARG A 46 0.78 -21.13 16.94
CA ARG A 46 0.78 -20.12 15.88
C ARG A 46 0.64 -20.81 14.52
N ILE A 47 -0.06 -20.16 13.60
CA ILE A 47 -0.26 -20.62 12.22
C ILE A 47 1.09 -20.63 11.51
N ALA A 48 1.56 -21.81 11.11
CA ALA A 48 2.84 -21.95 10.42
C ALA A 48 2.72 -21.51 8.95
N VAL A 49 3.64 -20.66 8.49
CA VAL A 49 3.72 -20.21 7.10
C VAL A 49 5.03 -20.69 6.49
N ALA A 50 4.93 -21.53 5.44
CA ALA A 50 6.08 -22.23 4.88
C ALA A 50 7.03 -21.33 4.09
N ASN A 51 6.47 -20.36 3.35
CA ASN A 51 7.25 -19.47 2.50
C ASN A 51 7.27 -18.05 3.07
N PRO A 52 8.38 -17.31 2.88
CA PRO A 52 8.50 -15.97 3.45
C PRO A 52 7.63 -14.93 2.74
N ILE A 53 7.46 -13.81 3.42
CA ILE A 53 7.00 -12.54 2.83
C ILE A 53 8.09 -11.47 2.99
N VAL A 54 7.99 -10.41 2.20
CA VAL A 54 8.87 -9.24 2.31
C VAL A 54 8.12 -8.12 3.04
N ASP A 55 8.64 -7.69 4.19
CA ASP A 55 8.11 -6.58 4.99
C ASP A 55 8.94 -5.33 4.71
N LEU A 56 8.30 -4.32 4.13
CA LEU A 56 8.91 -3.05 3.78
C LEU A 56 8.44 -2.02 4.80
N ASP A 57 9.28 -1.72 5.78
CA ASP A 57 8.97 -0.73 6.80
C ASP A 57 8.99 0.69 6.21
N GLY A 58 8.42 1.65 6.93
CA GLY A 58 8.21 2.99 6.40
C GLY A 58 8.53 4.09 7.40
N ASP A 59 7.79 5.19 7.31
CA ASP A 59 8.08 6.43 8.00
C ASP A 59 6.89 6.92 8.87
N GLU A 60 7.20 7.84 9.78
CA GLU A 60 6.26 8.69 10.53
C GLU A 60 5.12 7.91 11.24
N MET A 61 3.88 8.40 11.17
CA MET A 61 2.75 7.85 11.92
C MET A 61 2.40 6.43 11.47
N THR A 62 2.60 6.14 10.17
CA THR A 62 2.36 4.80 9.63
C THR A 62 3.36 3.79 10.16
N ARG A 63 4.63 4.15 10.40
CA ARG A 63 5.60 3.24 11.05
C ARG A 63 5.16 2.84 12.46
N VAL A 64 4.68 3.80 13.26
CA VAL A 64 4.15 3.55 14.61
C VAL A 64 2.94 2.60 14.57
N ILE A 65 2.05 2.76 13.59
CA ILE A 65 0.90 1.88 13.40
C ILE A 65 1.35 0.50 12.91
N TRP A 66 2.33 0.45 12.02
CA TRP A 66 2.89 -0.78 11.45
C TRP A 66 3.43 -1.70 12.54
N ASP A 67 4.18 -1.15 13.49
CA ASP A 67 4.72 -1.89 14.63
C ASP A 67 3.59 -2.42 15.52
N GLN A 68 2.57 -1.62 15.82
CA GLN A 68 1.41 -2.08 16.60
C GLN A 68 0.63 -3.19 15.88
N ILE A 69 0.47 -3.11 14.56
CA ILE A 69 -0.20 -4.17 13.79
C ILE A 69 0.60 -5.47 13.88
N LYS A 70 1.92 -5.41 13.63
CA LYS A 70 2.81 -6.57 13.72
C LYS A 70 2.75 -7.21 15.10
N GLU A 71 2.93 -6.43 16.16
CA GLU A 71 3.00 -6.91 17.54
C GLU A 71 1.67 -7.41 18.10
N LYS A 72 0.55 -6.75 17.77
CA LYS A 72 -0.75 -7.03 18.40
C LYS A 72 -1.66 -7.90 17.55
N LEU A 73 -1.54 -7.83 16.23
CA LEU A 73 -2.50 -8.43 15.29
C LEU A 73 -1.89 -9.52 14.41
N ILE A 74 -0.58 -9.59 14.21
CA ILE A 74 0.05 -10.56 13.28
C ILE A 74 0.89 -11.61 14.04
N PHE A 75 1.99 -11.21 14.67
CA PHE A 75 2.99 -12.13 15.26
C PHE A 75 2.49 -12.98 16.42
N PRO A 76 1.48 -12.57 17.23
CA PRO A 76 0.90 -13.45 18.24
C PRO A 76 0.22 -14.68 17.66
N TYR A 77 -0.22 -14.63 16.40
CA TYR A 77 -1.05 -15.66 15.77
C TYR A 77 -0.32 -16.43 14.66
N ILE A 78 0.73 -15.86 14.07
CA ILE A 78 1.40 -16.41 12.89
C ILE A 78 2.88 -16.63 13.17
N ASP A 79 3.40 -17.79 12.74
CA ASP A 79 4.83 -18.08 12.66
C ASP A 79 5.28 -17.92 11.20
N LEU A 80 6.01 -16.83 10.93
CA LEU A 80 6.29 -16.33 9.58
C LEU A 80 7.75 -15.92 9.44
N ASP A 81 8.42 -16.42 8.40
CA ASP A 81 9.73 -15.92 7.97
C ASP A 81 9.56 -14.59 7.23
N ILE A 82 10.14 -13.52 7.79
CA ILE A 82 10.04 -12.17 7.24
C ILE A 82 11.38 -11.72 6.68
N LYS A 83 11.38 -11.34 5.40
CA LYS A 83 12.49 -10.62 4.78
C LYS A 83 12.26 -9.13 4.98
N TYR A 84 12.84 -8.60 6.05
CA TYR A 84 12.64 -7.22 6.49
C TYR A 84 13.56 -6.25 5.73
N TYR A 85 12.99 -5.14 5.26
CA TYR A 85 13.69 -4.03 4.63
C TYR A 85 13.19 -2.71 5.23
N ASP A 86 14.09 -1.94 5.85
CA ASP A 86 13.76 -0.62 6.41
C ASP A 86 13.78 0.44 5.31
N LEU A 87 12.62 0.84 4.78
CA LEU A 87 12.53 1.91 3.78
C LEU A 87 12.28 3.30 4.39
N SER A 88 12.63 3.51 5.67
CA SER A 88 12.71 4.86 6.22
C SER A 88 13.56 5.78 5.34
N VAL A 89 13.23 7.06 5.34
CA VAL A 89 13.97 8.06 4.57
C VAL A 89 15.44 8.11 4.97
N GLU A 90 15.77 7.89 6.25
CA GLU A 90 17.14 7.81 6.74
C GLU A 90 17.88 6.57 6.23
N SER A 91 17.25 5.40 6.23
CA SER A 91 17.85 4.16 5.71
C SER A 91 18.07 4.22 4.20
N ARG A 92 17.10 4.77 3.47
CA ARG A 92 17.24 5.04 2.03
C ARG A 92 18.38 6.02 1.76
N ASP A 93 18.49 7.11 2.50
CA ASP A 93 19.61 8.05 2.33
C ASP A 93 20.96 7.38 2.64
N ALA A 94 21.05 6.62 3.74
CA ALA A 94 22.26 5.92 4.14
C ALA A 94 22.76 4.93 3.06
N THR A 95 21.83 4.23 2.40
CA THR A 95 22.12 3.20 1.39
C THR A 95 22.14 3.74 -0.05
N ASN A 96 22.02 5.05 -0.24
CA ASN A 96 21.87 5.68 -1.56
C ASN A 96 20.69 5.10 -2.36
N ASP A 97 19.58 4.82 -1.66
CA ASP A 97 18.33 4.21 -2.13
C ASP A 97 18.45 2.78 -2.68
N GLN A 98 19.60 2.12 -2.49
CA GLN A 98 19.81 0.73 -2.90
C GLN A 98 18.85 -0.24 -2.17
N ILE A 99 18.52 0.04 -0.90
CA ILE A 99 17.61 -0.80 -0.12
C ILE A 99 16.22 -0.90 -0.74
N THR A 100 15.75 0.16 -1.43
CA THR A 100 14.48 0.17 -2.16
C THR A 100 14.51 -0.80 -3.34
N VAL A 101 15.63 -0.85 -4.07
CA VAL A 101 15.84 -1.78 -5.19
C VAL A 101 15.93 -3.21 -4.68
N ASP A 102 16.70 -3.44 -3.61
CA ASP A 102 16.88 -4.76 -3.02
C ASP A 102 15.56 -5.34 -2.49
N ALA A 103 14.71 -4.49 -1.89
CA ALA A 103 13.37 -4.87 -1.46
C ALA A 103 12.48 -5.29 -2.65
N ALA A 104 12.52 -4.55 -3.77
CA ALA A 104 11.76 -4.90 -4.97
C ALA A 104 12.21 -6.23 -5.58
N GLU A 105 13.51 -6.49 -5.63
CA GLU A 105 14.04 -7.79 -6.10
C GLU A 105 13.71 -8.93 -5.13
N ALA A 106 13.67 -8.66 -3.82
CA ALA A 106 13.18 -9.63 -2.85
C ALA A 106 11.70 -9.95 -3.06
N ILE A 107 10.86 -8.96 -3.38
CA ILE A 107 9.44 -9.20 -3.71
C ILE A 107 9.34 -10.09 -4.93
N LYS A 108 10.12 -9.87 -6.00
CA LYS A 108 10.15 -10.78 -7.16
C LYS A 108 10.55 -12.20 -6.79
N LYS A 109 11.50 -12.35 -5.87
CA LYS A 109 11.97 -13.67 -5.42
C LYS A 109 10.93 -14.42 -4.59
N TYR A 110 10.25 -13.73 -3.68
CA TYR A 110 9.35 -14.35 -2.68
C TYR A 110 7.86 -14.18 -3.01
N ASN A 111 7.54 -13.44 -4.07
CA ASN A 111 6.22 -13.17 -4.65
C ASN A 111 5.26 -12.32 -3.80
N VAL A 112 5.60 -11.99 -2.55
CA VAL A 112 4.71 -11.25 -1.64
C VAL A 112 5.48 -10.14 -0.94
N GLY A 113 5.12 -8.88 -1.24
CA GLY A 113 5.54 -7.69 -0.51
C GLY A 113 4.41 -7.08 0.28
N ILE A 114 4.69 -6.63 1.49
CA ILE A 114 3.75 -5.91 2.35
C ILE A 114 4.45 -4.64 2.81
N LYS A 115 3.88 -3.49 2.48
CA LYS A 115 4.63 -2.23 2.53
C LYS A 115 3.91 -1.15 3.34
N CYS A 116 4.65 -0.56 4.25
CA CYS A 116 4.28 0.65 4.97
C CYS A 116 4.44 1.91 4.08
N ALA A 117 3.70 2.97 4.39
CA ALA A 117 3.87 4.24 3.69
C ALA A 117 5.25 4.85 3.97
N THR A 118 5.84 5.45 2.94
CA THR A 118 7.20 6.02 2.93
C THR A 118 7.19 7.47 2.48
N ILE A 119 8.07 8.31 3.03
CA ILE A 119 8.27 9.69 2.59
C ILE A 119 8.84 9.71 1.16
N THR A 120 8.24 10.47 0.25
CA THR A 120 8.93 10.91 -0.97
C THR A 120 9.45 12.32 -0.71
N PRO A 121 10.77 12.54 -0.63
CA PRO A 121 11.31 13.82 -0.15
C PRO A 121 11.11 14.94 -1.18
N ASP A 122 10.73 16.12 -0.68
CA ASP A 122 10.78 17.41 -1.37
C ASP A 122 11.92 18.27 -0.79
N GLU A 123 12.05 19.54 -1.20
CA GLU A 123 13.09 20.44 -0.70
C GLU A 123 13.04 20.63 0.83
N ALA A 124 11.83 20.66 1.41
CA ALA A 124 11.65 20.80 2.84
C ALA A 124 12.10 19.53 3.58
N ARG A 125 11.81 18.34 3.03
CA ARG A 125 12.25 17.06 3.60
C ARG A 125 13.75 16.86 3.47
N VAL A 126 14.37 17.29 2.36
CA VAL A 126 15.84 17.28 2.23
C VAL A 126 16.48 18.07 3.36
N LYS A 127 15.94 19.25 3.68
CA LYS A 127 16.43 20.07 4.79
C LYS A 127 16.12 19.46 6.17
N GLU A 128 14.92 18.92 6.35
CA GLU A 128 14.47 18.32 7.63
C GLU A 128 15.37 17.17 8.05
N PHE A 129 15.67 16.25 7.12
CA PHE A 129 16.42 15.02 7.41
C PHE A 129 17.91 15.12 7.07
N GLY A 130 18.36 16.23 6.48
CA GLY A 130 19.75 16.41 6.06
C GLY A 130 20.16 15.43 4.95
N LEU A 131 19.26 15.20 3.99
CA LEU A 131 19.44 14.21 2.93
C LEU A 131 20.55 14.60 1.95
N LYS A 132 21.28 13.62 1.43
CA LYS A 132 22.31 13.81 0.40
C LYS A 132 21.73 14.41 -0.88
N GLN A 133 20.52 13.98 -1.24
CA GLN A 133 19.77 14.49 -2.39
C GLN A 133 18.27 14.20 -2.25
N MET A 134 17.48 14.76 -3.16
CA MET A 134 16.05 14.47 -3.28
C MET A 134 15.86 13.09 -3.94
N TRP A 135 15.78 12.04 -3.11
CA TRP A 135 15.57 10.67 -3.57
C TRP A 135 14.23 10.49 -4.29
N ARG A 136 14.18 9.55 -5.24
CA ARG A 136 12.95 9.21 -5.97
C ARG A 136 11.93 8.54 -5.04
N SER A 137 10.68 8.50 -5.47
CA SER A 137 9.61 7.81 -4.74
C SER A 137 9.87 6.30 -4.67
N PRO A 138 9.88 5.68 -3.47
CA PRO A 138 10.02 4.23 -3.34
C PRO A 138 8.97 3.46 -4.12
N ASN A 139 7.72 3.95 -4.11
CA ASN A 139 6.62 3.37 -4.87
C ASN A 139 6.93 3.35 -6.37
N GLY A 140 7.46 4.45 -6.91
CA GLY A 140 7.86 4.53 -8.31
C GLY A 140 8.97 3.52 -8.65
N THR A 141 9.99 3.40 -7.79
CA THR A 141 11.09 2.45 -7.97
C THR A 141 10.60 1.00 -7.95
N ILE A 142 9.83 0.61 -6.93
CA ILE A 142 9.28 -0.75 -6.78
C ILE A 142 8.37 -1.08 -7.97
N ARG A 143 7.42 -0.18 -8.31
CA ARG A 143 6.50 -0.39 -9.44
C ARG A 143 7.23 -0.58 -10.77
N ASN A 144 8.31 0.16 -10.99
CA ASN A 144 9.13 0.02 -12.20
C ASN A 144 9.84 -1.33 -12.27
N ILE A 145 10.35 -1.83 -11.14
CA ILE A 145 11.06 -3.11 -11.07
C ILE A 145 10.09 -4.30 -11.17
N LEU A 146 8.92 -4.20 -10.52
CA LEU A 146 7.90 -5.25 -10.54
C LEU A 146 7.11 -5.26 -11.86
N ASN A 147 6.99 -4.11 -12.54
CA ASN A 147 6.19 -3.94 -13.76
C ASN A 147 4.72 -4.40 -13.57
N GLY A 148 4.13 -4.03 -12.43
CA GLY A 148 2.77 -4.43 -12.05
C GLY A 148 1.73 -3.31 -12.16
N THR A 149 0.46 -3.71 -12.12
CA THR A 149 -0.71 -2.82 -12.11
C THR A 149 -1.19 -2.60 -10.69
N VAL A 150 -1.46 -1.35 -10.32
CA VAL A 150 -1.98 -1.02 -8.98
C VAL A 150 -3.50 -1.05 -9.00
N PHE A 151 -4.11 -1.96 -8.24
CA PHE A 151 -5.55 -2.01 -8.01
C PHE A 151 -5.87 -1.37 -6.67
N ARG A 152 -6.69 -0.31 -6.71
CA ARG A 152 -7.22 0.36 -5.52
C ARG A 152 -8.68 0.00 -5.35
N GLU A 153 -9.02 -0.52 -4.17
CA GLU A 153 -10.38 -0.97 -3.86
C GLU A 153 -10.87 -0.45 -2.50
N PRO A 154 -12.05 0.19 -2.45
CA PRO A 154 -12.61 0.69 -1.22
C PRO A 154 -13.13 -0.44 -0.34
N ILE A 155 -12.90 -0.31 0.97
CA ILE A 155 -13.46 -1.15 2.01
C ILE A 155 -14.86 -0.62 2.30
N VAL A 156 -15.88 -1.28 1.75
CA VAL A 156 -17.27 -0.85 1.88
C VAL A 156 -17.85 -1.34 3.20
N ILE A 157 -18.32 -0.40 4.03
CA ILE A 157 -18.90 -0.67 5.35
C ILE A 157 -20.29 -0.04 5.41
N GLU A 158 -21.31 -0.81 5.79
CA GLU A 158 -22.72 -0.46 5.62
C GLU A 158 -23.14 0.79 6.41
N ASN A 159 -22.59 0.96 7.62
CA ASN A 159 -22.90 2.08 8.51
C ASN A 159 -22.03 3.32 8.28
N ILE A 160 -21.12 3.30 7.30
CA ILE A 160 -20.34 4.48 6.89
C ILE A 160 -21.05 5.14 5.69
N PRO A 161 -21.58 6.38 5.86
CA PRO A 161 -22.22 7.08 4.76
C PRO A 161 -21.25 7.35 3.61
N ARG A 162 -21.72 7.14 2.38
CA ARG A 162 -20.99 7.46 1.15
C ARG A 162 -21.36 8.86 0.67
N ILE A 163 -20.40 9.54 0.04
CA ILE A 163 -20.66 10.85 -0.60
C ILE A 163 -21.57 10.67 -1.81
N VAL A 164 -21.39 9.57 -2.55
CA VAL A 164 -22.26 9.16 -3.66
C VAL A 164 -23.14 8.00 -3.17
N PRO A 165 -24.40 8.25 -2.75
CA PRO A 165 -25.20 7.22 -2.06
C PRO A 165 -25.55 6.00 -2.93
N GLY A 166 -25.51 6.15 -4.26
CA GLY A 166 -25.79 5.08 -5.22
C GLY A 166 -24.72 3.98 -5.25
N TRP A 167 -23.50 4.27 -4.79
CA TRP A 167 -22.34 3.37 -4.85
C TRP A 167 -22.44 2.23 -3.82
N ARG A 168 -23.27 1.23 -4.15
CA ARG A 168 -23.59 0.09 -3.27
C ARG A 168 -22.51 -0.98 -3.21
N LYS A 169 -21.83 -1.23 -4.33
CA LYS A 169 -20.73 -2.20 -4.49
C LYS A 169 -19.42 -1.44 -4.74
N PRO A 170 -18.23 -2.00 -4.44
CA PRO A 170 -16.95 -1.31 -4.67
C PRO A 170 -16.71 -0.96 -6.14
N ILE A 171 -15.99 0.14 -6.40
CA ILE A 171 -15.39 0.41 -7.71
C ILE A 171 -13.88 0.16 -7.55
N VAL A 172 -13.33 -0.77 -8.32
CA VAL A 172 -11.89 -1.05 -8.30
C VAL A 172 -11.23 -0.24 -9.39
N VAL A 173 -10.24 0.58 -9.05
CA VAL A 173 -9.44 1.33 -10.03
C VAL A 173 -8.13 0.60 -10.26
N GLY A 174 -7.94 0.06 -11.47
CA GLY A 174 -6.67 -0.50 -11.93
C GLY A 174 -5.84 0.56 -12.65
N ARG A 175 -4.76 1.05 -12.04
CA ARG A 175 -3.88 2.08 -12.57
C ARG A 175 -2.66 1.47 -13.26
N HIS A 176 -2.41 1.88 -14.51
CA HIS A 176 -1.27 1.41 -15.33
C HIS A 176 0.13 1.71 -14.74
N ALA A 177 0.26 2.72 -13.88
CA ALA A 177 1.46 2.98 -13.06
C ALA A 177 2.83 3.01 -13.79
N PHE A 178 2.85 3.19 -15.11
CA PHE A 178 4.06 3.32 -15.94
C PHE A 178 3.87 4.39 -17.03
N GLY A 179 4.96 5.06 -17.40
CA GLY A 179 4.99 6.00 -18.52
C GLY A 179 4.10 7.23 -18.33
N ASP A 180 3.62 7.76 -19.45
CA ASP A 180 2.78 8.97 -19.53
C ASP A 180 3.45 10.16 -18.82
N GLN A 181 2.67 11.05 -18.18
CA GLN A 181 3.16 12.25 -17.50
C GLN A 181 4.19 11.92 -16.39
N TYR A 182 4.18 10.71 -15.84
CA TYR A 182 5.04 10.30 -14.72
C TYR A 182 6.46 9.92 -15.17
N LYS A 183 6.71 9.84 -16.49
CA LYS A 183 8.03 9.69 -17.10
C LYS A 183 8.21 10.66 -18.28
N ALA A 184 7.52 11.80 -18.22
CA ALA A 184 7.65 12.84 -19.22
C ALA A 184 8.97 13.60 -19.07
N THR A 185 9.36 14.30 -20.14
CA THR A 185 10.34 15.39 -20.08
C THR A 185 9.61 16.67 -20.42
N ASP A 186 9.72 17.65 -19.54
CA ASP A 186 9.09 18.96 -19.66
C ASP A 186 10.12 20.10 -19.67
N LEU A 187 9.72 21.25 -20.22
CA LEU A 187 10.55 22.44 -20.26
C LEU A 187 9.74 23.73 -20.16
N VAL A 188 10.36 24.75 -19.58
CA VAL A 188 9.93 26.15 -19.70
C VAL A 188 10.60 26.77 -20.92
N VAL A 189 9.80 27.28 -21.85
CA VAL A 189 10.25 27.96 -23.06
C VAL A 189 10.40 29.46 -22.74
N PRO A 190 11.61 30.05 -22.85
CA PRO A 190 11.85 31.42 -22.38
C PRO A 190 11.39 32.52 -23.37
N GLY A 191 11.05 32.17 -24.61
CA GLY A 191 10.70 33.14 -25.65
C GLY A 191 10.29 32.49 -26.96
N ALA A 192 10.19 33.28 -28.04
CA ALA A 192 9.79 32.78 -29.34
C ALA A 192 10.74 31.68 -29.86
N GLY A 193 10.19 30.59 -30.38
CA GLY A 193 10.97 29.38 -30.68
C GLY A 193 10.13 28.30 -31.34
N LYS A 194 10.78 27.28 -31.89
CA LYS A 194 10.09 26.11 -32.48
C LYS A 194 10.31 24.90 -31.56
N LEU A 195 9.23 24.16 -31.26
CA LEU A 195 9.28 22.89 -30.56
C LEU A 195 9.00 21.76 -31.54
N GLU A 196 9.89 20.78 -31.58
CA GLU A 196 9.83 19.62 -32.47
C GLU A 196 10.01 18.32 -31.65
N LEU A 197 9.37 17.26 -32.10
CA LEU A 197 9.55 15.90 -31.60
C LEU A 197 10.28 15.08 -32.67
N ARG A 198 11.38 14.42 -32.28
CA ARG A 198 12.21 13.62 -33.18
C ARG A 198 12.26 12.16 -32.75
N PHE A 199 12.07 11.24 -33.68
CA PHE A 199 12.29 9.81 -33.50
C PHE A 199 13.40 9.34 -34.44
N THR A 200 14.44 8.72 -33.89
CA THR A 200 15.59 8.18 -34.64
C THR A 200 15.58 6.66 -34.48
N PRO A 201 15.27 5.90 -35.54
CA PRO A 201 15.29 4.43 -35.48
C PRO A 201 16.70 3.87 -35.25
N ASP A 202 16.83 2.89 -34.35
CA ASP A 202 18.11 2.23 -34.06
C ASP A 202 18.59 1.33 -35.22
N ASP A 203 17.67 0.86 -36.07
CA ASP A 203 17.95 0.06 -37.25
C ASP A 203 18.48 0.88 -38.44
N GLY A 204 18.71 2.19 -38.25
CA GLY A 204 19.15 3.10 -39.29
C GLY A 204 18.04 3.54 -40.25
N GLY A 205 16.77 3.26 -39.93
CA GLY A 205 15.62 3.75 -40.68
C GLY A 205 15.51 5.28 -40.71
N GLU A 206 14.53 5.77 -41.48
CA GLU A 206 14.34 7.22 -41.68
C GLU A 206 14.03 7.95 -40.36
N VAL A 207 14.79 9.00 -40.07
CA VAL A 207 14.55 9.89 -38.93
C VAL A 207 13.25 10.65 -39.14
N GLN A 208 12.35 10.53 -38.18
CA GLN A 208 11.05 11.22 -38.22
C GLN A 208 11.12 12.49 -37.38
N ASN A 209 10.68 13.62 -37.95
CA ASN A 209 10.56 14.89 -37.24
C ASN A 209 9.13 15.40 -37.33
N PHE A 210 8.58 15.82 -36.19
CA PHE A 210 7.22 16.32 -36.07
C PHE A 210 7.27 17.71 -35.45
N GLU A 211 6.77 18.71 -36.15
CA GLU A 211 6.54 20.03 -35.56
C GLU A 211 5.41 19.94 -34.54
N VAL A 212 5.69 20.32 -33.29
CA VAL A 212 4.69 20.35 -32.22
C VAL A 212 4.02 21.72 -32.18
N PHE A 213 4.83 22.78 -32.09
CA PHE A 213 4.32 24.16 -32.00
C PHE A 213 5.41 25.20 -32.30
N LYS A 214 5.00 26.37 -32.83
CA LYS A 214 5.84 27.56 -32.96
C LYS A 214 5.43 28.60 -31.91
N PHE A 215 6.22 28.72 -30.85
CA PHE A 215 6.06 29.74 -29.82
C PHE A 215 6.34 31.14 -30.36
N GLN A 216 5.46 32.08 -30.03
CA GLN A 216 5.63 33.52 -30.29
C GLN A 216 6.18 34.29 -29.06
N GLY A 217 6.27 33.61 -27.91
CA GLY A 217 6.72 34.16 -26.64
C GLY A 217 6.91 33.04 -25.61
N PRO A 218 7.10 33.36 -24.32
CA PRO A 218 7.32 32.35 -23.29
C PRO A 218 6.17 31.33 -23.19
N GLY A 219 6.49 30.10 -22.80
CA GLY A 219 5.52 29.01 -22.68
C GLY A 219 6.08 27.77 -22.01
N VAL A 220 5.40 26.64 -22.17
CA VAL A 220 5.83 25.33 -21.66
C VAL A 220 5.62 24.26 -22.72
N GLY A 221 6.45 23.22 -22.69
CA GLY A 221 6.36 22.05 -23.56
C GLY A 221 6.58 20.78 -22.77
N LEU A 222 6.04 19.67 -23.26
CA LEU A 222 6.27 18.34 -22.68
C LEU A 222 6.27 17.27 -23.77
N ALA A 223 7.00 16.19 -23.53
CA ALA A 223 6.94 14.94 -24.29
C ALA A 223 6.81 13.76 -23.32
N MET A 224 5.96 12.79 -23.67
CA MET A 224 5.73 11.59 -22.87
C MET A 224 5.67 10.35 -23.77
N TYR A 225 5.84 9.17 -23.17
CA TYR A 225 5.84 7.90 -23.88
C TYR A 225 5.21 6.78 -23.05
N ASN A 226 4.90 5.69 -23.73
CA ASN A 226 4.58 4.42 -23.12
C ASN A 226 5.14 3.27 -23.99
N THR A 227 5.14 2.04 -23.47
CA THR A 227 5.63 0.87 -24.20
C THR A 227 4.54 -0.16 -24.38
N GLU A 228 4.57 -0.87 -25.49
CA GLU A 228 3.62 -1.96 -25.75
C GLU A 228 3.71 -3.06 -24.71
N GLU A 229 4.93 -3.43 -24.29
CA GLU A 229 5.17 -4.41 -23.23
C GLU A 229 4.40 -4.03 -21.95
N SER A 230 4.52 -2.79 -21.50
CA SER A 230 3.86 -2.31 -20.29
C SER A 230 2.33 -2.30 -20.45
N ILE A 231 1.82 -1.83 -21.59
CA ILE A 231 0.38 -1.80 -21.85
C ILE A 231 -0.21 -3.22 -21.91
N ARG A 232 0.52 -4.18 -22.50
CA ARG A 232 0.10 -5.59 -22.53
C ARG A 232 0.07 -6.20 -21.13
N GLY A 233 1.09 -5.93 -20.31
CA GLY A 233 1.12 -6.38 -18.91
C GLY A 233 -0.03 -5.79 -18.09
N PHE A 234 -0.33 -4.51 -18.29
CA PHE A 234 -1.48 -3.83 -17.68
C PHE A 234 -2.82 -4.45 -18.07
N ALA A 235 -3.04 -4.68 -19.37
CA ALA A 235 -4.25 -5.33 -19.86
C ALA A 235 -4.43 -6.73 -19.26
N GLN A 236 -3.38 -7.56 -19.27
CA GLN A 236 -3.42 -8.90 -18.69
C GLN A 236 -3.78 -8.88 -17.21
N SER A 237 -3.15 -8.00 -16.43
CA SER A 237 -3.44 -7.86 -14.99
C SER A 237 -4.90 -7.46 -14.76
N CYS A 238 -5.43 -6.50 -15.53
CA CYS A 238 -6.82 -6.05 -15.43
C CYS A 238 -7.83 -7.15 -15.76
N PHE A 239 -7.61 -7.93 -16.83
CA PHE A 239 -8.49 -9.05 -17.17
C PHE A 239 -8.46 -10.16 -16.12
N GLN A 240 -7.27 -10.54 -15.64
CA GLN A 240 -7.13 -11.54 -14.58
C GLN A 240 -7.83 -11.10 -13.29
N TYR A 241 -7.64 -9.83 -12.89
CA TYR A 241 -8.28 -9.29 -11.68
C TYR A 241 -9.80 -9.28 -11.83
N ALA A 242 -10.33 -8.77 -12.94
CA ALA A 242 -11.77 -8.73 -13.21
C ALA A 242 -12.39 -10.14 -13.23
N LEU A 243 -11.73 -11.12 -13.86
CA LEU A 243 -12.19 -12.51 -13.90
C LEU A 243 -12.19 -13.15 -12.51
N ALA A 244 -11.12 -12.96 -11.73
CA ALA A 244 -11.03 -13.47 -10.36
C ALA A 244 -12.14 -12.88 -9.47
N ARG A 245 -12.53 -11.62 -9.71
CA ARG A 245 -13.62 -10.94 -9.02
C ARG A 245 -15.00 -11.24 -9.59
N LYS A 246 -15.07 -11.89 -10.76
CA LYS A 246 -16.29 -12.07 -11.55
C LYS A 246 -17.04 -10.75 -11.76
N TRP A 247 -16.30 -9.68 -12.08
CA TRP A 247 -16.85 -8.34 -12.32
C TRP A 247 -16.54 -7.86 -13.75
N PRO A 248 -17.40 -7.03 -14.35
CA PRO A 248 -17.12 -6.44 -15.65
C PRO A 248 -15.91 -5.49 -15.58
N LEU A 249 -15.23 -5.35 -16.71
CA LEU A 249 -14.03 -4.51 -16.86
C LEU A 249 -14.29 -3.36 -17.84
N TYR A 250 -13.92 -2.16 -17.44
CA TYR A 250 -13.96 -0.97 -18.28
C TYR A 250 -12.56 -0.39 -18.50
N LEU A 251 -12.17 -0.14 -19.74
CA LEU A 251 -10.98 0.68 -20.07
C LEU A 251 -11.43 2.09 -20.43
N SER A 252 -10.87 3.11 -19.79
CA SER A 252 -11.11 4.51 -20.18
C SER A 252 -9.91 5.15 -20.87
N THR A 253 -10.15 5.86 -21.96
CA THR A 253 -9.12 6.65 -22.67
C THR A 253 -9.70 7.94 -23.26
N LYS A 254 -8.87 8.78 -23.90
CA LYS A 254 -9.30 9.88 -24.77
C LYS A 254 -8.84 9.67 -26.22
N ASN A 255 -9.06 8.48 -26.78
CA ASN A 255 -8.65 8.10 -28.13
C ASN A 255 -9.30 8.93 -29.27
N THR A 256 -10.39 9.66 -29.02
CA THR A 256 -10.93 10.62 -30.00
C THR A 256 -9.99 11.81 -30.24
N ILE A 257 -9.20 12.18 -29.22
CA ILE A 257 -8.20 13.25 -29.27
C ILE A 257 -6.81 12.66 -29.53
N LEU A 258 -6.37 11.73 -28.68
CA LEU A 258 -5.08 11.05 -28.80
C LEU A 258 -5.19 9.78 -29.67
N LYS A 259 -5.56 9.97 -30.94
CA LYS A 259 -5.90 8.88 -31.88
C LYS A 259 -4.84 7.77 -31.98
N LYS A 260 -3.55 8.13 -31.96
CA LYS A 260 -2.44 7.17 -32.00
C LYS A 260 -2.07 6.63 -30.62
N TYR A 261 -1.84 7.53 -29.66
CA TYR A 261 -1.35 7.17 -28.33
C TYR A 261 -2.39 6.34 -27.54
N ASP A 262 -3.58 6.89 -27.34
CA ASP A 262 -4.67 6.21 -26.62
C ASP A 262 -5.34 5.14 -27.49
N GLY A 263 -5.30 5.30 -28.82
CA GLY A 263 -5.70 4.25 -29.74
C GLY A 263 -4.89 2.96 -29.55
N ARG A 264 -3.61 3.05 -29.18
CA ARG A 264 -2.77 1.86 -28.93
C ARG A 264 -3.20 1.08 -27.69
N PHE A 265 -3.62 1.77 -26.62
CA PHE A 265 -4.21 1.14 -25.44
C PHE A 265 -5.47 0.35 -25.81
N LEU A 266 -6.39 1.00 -26.53
CA LEU A 266 -7.64 0.38 -26.98
C LEU A 266 -7.37 -0.87 -27.82
N GLN A 267 -6.48 -0.77 -28.82
CA GLN A 267 -6.13 -1.90 -29.69
C GLN A 267 -5.55 -3.07 -28.89
N ILE A 268 -4.58 -2.82 -28.02
CA ILE A 268 -3.92 -3.88 -27.24
C ILE A 268 -4.91 -4.59 -26.30
N PHE A 269 -5.79 -3.85 -25.61
CA PHE A 269 -6.80 -4.46 -24.76
C PHE A 269 -7.79 -5.31 -25.57
N ALA A 270 -8.25 -4.82 -26.71
CA ALA A 270 -9.15 -5.57 -27.59
C ALA A 270 -8.48 -6.84 -28.14
N GLU A 271 -7.24 -6.75 -28.61
CA GLU A 271 -6.44 -7.90 -29.06
C GLU A 271 -6.34 -8.98 -27.98
N ILE A 272 -6.01 -8.60 -26.75
CA ILE A 272 -5.84 -9.52 -25.62
C ILE A 272 -7.19 -10.12 -25.19
N TYR A 273 -8.25 -9.32 -25.16
CA TYR A 273 -9.58 -9.78 -24.79
C TYR A 273 -10.07 -10.87 -25.74
N GLU A 274 -10.09 -10.59 -27.04
CA GLU A 274 -10.55 -11.52 -28.07
C GLU A 274 -9.70 -12.79 -28.11
N ALA A 275 -8.38 -12.66 -27.96
CA ALA A 275 -7.48 -13.81 -28.06
C ALA A 275 -7.46 -14.72 -26.82
N LYS A 276 -7.72 -14.18 -25.62
CA LYS A 276 -7.45 -14.92 -24.36
C LYS A 276 -8.57 -14.94 -23.34
N TYR A 277 -9.39 -13.89 -23.23
CA TYR A 277 -10.28 -13.72 -22.06
C TYR A 277 -11.77 -13.74 -22.40
N ARG A 278 -12.15 -13.57 -23.67
CA ARG A 278 -13.55 -13.47 -24.06
C ARG A 278 -14.38 -14.68 -23.62
N SER A 279 -13.91 -15.90 -23.89
CA SER A 279 -14.64 -17.13 -23.51
C SER A 279 -14.82 -17.26 -22.01
N ASP A 280 -13.79 -16.93 -21.22
CA ASP A 280 -13.85 -16.98 -19.75
C ASP A 280 -14.79 -15.90 -19.17
N PHE A 281 -14.79 -14.70 -19.77
CA PHE A 281 -15.68 -13.62 -19.38
C PHE A 281 -17.14 -13.96 -19.69
N GLU A 282 -17.42 -14.48 -20.88
CA GLU A 282 -18.76 -14.95 -21.27
C GLU A 282 -19.24 -16.08 -20.36
N ALA A 283 -18.39 -17.05 -20.03
CA ALA A 283 -18.69 -18.14 -19.10
C ALA A 283 -18.96 -17.64 -17.66
N ALA A 284 -18.30 -16.58 -17.22
CA ALA A 284 -18.53 -15.94 -15.94
C ALA A 284 -19.70 -14.94 -15.93
N GLY A 285 -20.33 -14.67 -17.08
CA GLY A 285 -21.44 -13.72 -17.20
C GLY A 285 -21.02 -12.25 -17.05
N ILE A 286 -19.77 -11.93 -17.40
CA ILE A 286 -19.19 -10.58 -17.33
C ILE A 286 -18.71 -10.14 -18.72
N TRP A 287 -18.34 -8.86 -18.86
CA TRP A 287 -17.92 -8.28 -20.13
C TRP A 287 -16.74 -7.33 -19.97
N TYR A 288 -16.07 -7.06 -21.08
CA TYR A 288 -15.11 -5.98 -21.25
C TYR A 288 -15.69 -4.90 -22.16
N GLU A 289 -15.50 -3.64 -21.79
CA GLU A 289 -15.93 -2.51 -22.62
C GLU A 289 -14.90 -1.37 -22.58
N HIS A 290 -14.67 -0.74 -23.73
CA HIS A 290 -13.94 0.52 -23.80
C HIS A 290 -14.91 1.70 -23.73
N ARG A 291 -14.51 2.75 -23.01
CA ARG A 291 -15.24 4.02 -22.96
C ARG A 291 -14.31 5.22 -23.08
N LEU A 292 -14.87 6.32 -23.56
CA LEU A 292 -14.20 7.61 -23.41
C LEU A 292 -14.21 8.01 -21.94
N ILE A 293 -13.12 8.60 -21.46
CA ILE A 293 -12.95 8.94 -20.04
C ILE A 293 -14.07 9.84 -19.50
N ASP A 294 -14.57 10.78 -20.30
CA ASP A 294 -15.70 11.65 -19.97
C ASP A 294 -17.03 10.92 -19.83
N ASP A 295 -17.29 9.89 -20.65
CA ASP A 295 -18.45 9.02 -20.45
C ASP A 295 -18.25 8.11 -19.24
N MET A 296 -17.05 7.55 -19.07
CA MET A 296 -16.76 6.62 -17.99
C MET A 296 -16.90 7.26 -16.61
N VAL A 297 -16.42 8.49 -16.40
CA VAL A 297 -16.59 9.19 -15.12
C VAL A 297 -18.08 9.47 -14.83
N ALA A 298 -18.88 9.80 -15.85
CA ALA A 298 -20.31 10.02 -15.71
C ALA A 298 -21.06 8.71 -15.40
N GLN A 299 -20.68 7.61 -16.06
CA GLN A 299 -21.22 6.29 -15.76
C GLN A 299 -20.85 5.84 -14.36
N ALA A 300 -19.60 6.00 -13.92
CA ALA A 300 -19.16 5.64 -12.58
C ALA A 300 -20.02 6.32 -11.52
N LEU A 301 -20.26 7.64 -11.65
CA LEU A 301 -21.13 8.41 -10.75
C LEU A 301 -22.59 7.92 -10.74
N LYS A 302 -23.14 7.52 -11.89
CA LYS A 302 -24.53 7.03 -12.00
C LYS A 302 -24.70 5.55 -11.64
N SER A 303 -23.61 4.79 -11.58
CA SER A 303 -23.62 3.35 -11.35
C SER A 303 -23.94 2.99 -9.89
N SER A 304 -24.10 1.69 -9.66
CA SER A 304 -24.11 1.12 -8.31
C SER A 304 -22.75 0.56 -7.86
N GLY A 305 -21.69 0.83 -8.62
CA GLY A 305 -20.38 0.17 -8.51
C GLY A 305 -20.39 -1.28 -8.99
N GLY A 306 -19.41 -2.08 -8.54
CA GLY A 306 -19.28 -3.50 -8.84
C GLY A 306 -18.61 -3.79 -10.19
N PHE A 307 -17.56 -3.04 -10.51
CA PHE A 307 -16.77 -3.20 -11.73
C PHE A 307 -15.30 -2.86 -11.48
N VAL A 308 -14.44 -3.36 -12.38
CA VAL A 308 -13.03 -2.95 -12.46
C VAL A 308 -12.90 -1.87 -13.53
N TRP A 309 -12.20 -0.80 -13.20
CA TRP A 309 -11.94 0.33 -14.07
C TRP A 309 -10.45 0.44 -14.33
N ALA A 310 -10.03 -0.04 -15.51
CA ALA A 310 -8.68 0.14 -16.01
C ALA A 310 -8.49 1.60 -16.46
N CYS A 311 -7.64 2.31 -15.73
CA CYS A 311 -7.28 3.69 -15.99
C CYS A 311 -5.81 3.79 -16.44
N LYS A 312 -5.57 4.69 -17.40
CA LYS A 312 -4.21 5.17 -17.70
C LYS A 312 -3.57 5.78 -16.45
N ASN A 313 -2.27 6.03 -16.49
CA ASN A 313 -1.50 6.37 -15.29
C ASN A 313 -2.07 7.59 -14.55
N TYR A 314 -2.32 8.69 -15.27
CA TYR A 314 -2.87 9.93 -14.70
C TYR A 314 -4.32 9.78 -14.27
N ASP A 315 -5.16 9.18 -15.11
CA ASP A 315 -6.58 8.97 -14.79
C ASP A 315 -6.72 8.10 -13.53
N GLY A 316 -5.91 7.06 -13.39
CA GLY A 316 -5.96 6.16 -12.25
C GLY A 316 -5.52 6.84 -10.95
N ASP A 317 -4.58 7.78 -11.02
CA ASP A 317 -4.17 8.58 -9.86
C ASP A 317 -5.36 9.42 -9.37
N VAL A 318 -5.91 10.27 -10.24
CA VAL A 318 -7.00 11.20 -9.90
C VAL A 318 -8.27 10.46 -9.49
N GLN A 319 -8.69 9.47 -10.29
CA GLN A 319 -9.98 8.79 -10.07
C GLN A 319 -9.94 7.87 -8.86
N SER A 320 -8.79 7.28 -8.53
CA SER A 320 -8.71 6.45 -7.33
C SER A 320 -8.90 7.25 -6.04
N ASP A 321 -8.44 8.49 -5.98
CA ASP A 321 -8.66 9.38 -4.83
C ASP A 321 -10.12 9.82 -4.73
N ILE A 322 -10.77 10.13 -5.87
CA ILE A 322 -12.21 10.43 -5.92
C ILE A 322 -13.04 9.23 -5.44
N VAL A 323 -12.70 8.03 -5.91
CA VAL A 323 -13.35 6.78 -5.48
C VAL A 323 -13.13 6.61 -3.97
N ALA A 324 -11.90 6.68 -3.47
CA ALA A 324 -11.61 6.53 -2.04
C ALA A 324 -12.42 7.49 -1.16
N GLN A 325 -12.42 8.78 -1.52
CA GLN A 325 -13.17 9.78 -0.78
C GLN A 325 -14.68 9.55 -0.87
N GLY A 326 -15.18 9.11 -2.02
CA GLY A 326 -16.60 8.82 -2.23
C GLY A 326 -17.13 7.65 -1.39
N TYR A 327 -16.26 6.73 -0.97
CA TYR A 327 -16.56 5.64 -0.04
C TYR A 327 -16.32 5.97 1.45
N GLY A 328 -15.92 7.21 1.77
CA GLY A 328 -15.88 7.73 3.14
C GLY A 328 -14.53 8.35 3.51
N SER A 329 -13.47 7.54 3.54
CA SER A 329 -12.13 7.97 3.99
C SER A 329 -11.04 7.28 3.17
N LEU A 330 -9.90 7.96 2.96
CA LEU A 330 -8.69 7.37 2.40
C LEU A 330 -8.19 6.17 3.23
N GLY A 331 -8.51 6.12 4.53
CA GLY A 331 -8.23 4.98 5.41
C GLY A 331 -9.05 3.73 5.12
N LEU A 332 -10.08 3.83 4.26
CA LEU A 332 -10.92 2.73 3.80
C LEU A 332 -10.59 2.32 2.36
N MET A 333 -9.32 2.40 1.95
CA MET A 333 -8.89 2.04 0.60
C MET A 333 -7.68 1.11 0.67
N THR A 334 -7.82 -0.07 0.08
CA THR A 334 -6.71 -1.00 -0.13
C THR A 334 -5.97 -0.66 -1.42
N SER A 335 -4.68 -0.98 -1.50
CA SER A 335 -3.87 -0.84 -2.71
C SER A 335 -3.03 -2.10 -2.89
N VAL A 336 -3.22 -2.80 -4.00
CA VAL A 336 -2.42 -3.98 -4.34
C VAL A 336 -1.82 -3.81 -5.73
N LEU A 337 -0.50 -3.89 -5.83
CA LEU A 337 0.18 -4.08 -7.10
C LEU A 337 0.19 -5.56 -7.45
N VAL A 338 -0.28 -5.90 -8.65
CA VAL A 338 -0.26 -7.27 -9.19
C VAL A 338 0.51 -7.27 -10.49
N THR A 339 1.45 -8.21 -10.62
CA THR A 339 2.26 -8.39 -11.84
C THR A 339 1.57 -9.29 -12.85
N PRO A 340 1.93 -9.21 -14.15
CA PRO A 340 1.28 -10.00 -15.21
C PRO A 340 1.46 -11.52 -15.09
N ASP A 341 2.43 -11.99 -14.30
CA ASP A 341 2.66 -13.41 -14.01
C ASP A 341 1.55 -14.04 -13.15
N GLY A 342 0.66 -13.22 -12.56
CA GLY A 342 -0.41 -13.65 -11.66
C GLY A 342 0.08 -14.19 -10.31
N LYS A 343 1.37 -14.04 -10.01
CA LYS A 343 2.03 -14.59 -8.81
C LYS A 343 2.62 -13.51 -7.93
N THR A 344 3.30 -12.51 -8.47
CA THR A 344 3.93 -11.48 -7.63
C THR A 344 2.93 -10.39 -7.26
N MET A 345 2.87 -10.06 -5.96
CA MET A 345 2.00 -9.01 -5.42
C MET A 345 2.75 -8.17 -4.40
N GLU A 346 2.48 -6.87 -4.39
CA GLU A 346 2.82 -5.97 -3.30
C GLU A 346 1.54 -5.30 -2.78
N ALA A 347 1.35 -5.29 -1.46
CA ALA A 347 0.19 -4.71 -0.80
C ALA A 347 0.60 -3.54 0.09
N GLU A 348 -0.06 -2.39 -0.11
CA GLU A 348 0.13 -1.16 0.69
C GLU A 348 -1.22 -0.51 1.02
N ALA A 349 -1.19 0.41 1.98
CA ALA A 349 -2.29 1.36 2.15
C ALA A 349 -2.27 2.38 1.00
N ALA A 350 -3.44 2.86 0.56
CA ALA A 350 -3.49 3.86 -0.52
C ALA A 350 -3.03 5.27 -0.08
N HIS A 351 -2.99 5.55 1.23
CA HIS A 351 -2.62 6.85 1.79
C HIS A 351 -1.12 6.96 2.08
N GLY A 352 -0.63 8.20 2.26
CA GLY A 352 0.75 8.48 2.66
C GLY A 352 1.03 8.27 4.15
N THR A 353 2.12 8.84 4.64
CA THR A 353 2.68 8.65 6.00
C THR A 353 1.93 9.38 7.13
N VAL A 354 0.90 10.15 6.78
CA VAL A 354 0.05 10.92 7.70
C VAL A 354 0.85 11.89 8.60
N THR A 355 1.77 12.65 7.97
CA THR A 355 2.69 13.60 8.61
C THR A 355 2.03 14.52 9.65
N ARG A 356 0.82 15.02 9.37
CA ARG A 356 0.13 15.93 10.30
C ARG A 356 -0.11 15.28 11.66
N HIS A 357 -0.50 14.00 11.69
CA HIS A 357 -0.70 13.28 12.94
C HIS A 357 0.64 12.90 13.57
N TRP A 358 1.65 12.58 12.75
CA TRP A 358 3.01 12.38 13.23
C TRP A 358 3.55 13.58 14.02
N ARG A 359 3.30 14.82 13.55
CA ARG A 359 3.71 16.02 14.29
C ARG A 359 3.02 16.18 15.64
N GLU A 360 1.78 15.70 15.77
CA GLU A 360 1.08 15.70 17.07
C GLU A 360 1.61 14.57 17.97
N TYR A 361 1.85 13.39 17.41
CA TYR A 361 2.49 12.27 18.10
C TYR A 361 3.87 12.65 18.66
N GLN A 362 4.70 13.36 17.87
CA GLN A 362 6.01 13.85 18.32
C GLN A 362 5.93 14.83 19.51
N LYS A 363 4.79 15.51 19.70
CA LYS A 363 4.53 16.39 20.85
C LYS A 363 3.95 15.66 22.06
N GLY A 364 3.67 14.35 21.94
CA GLY A 364 2.96 13.57 22.95
C GLY A 364 1.44 13.78 22.96
N ASN A 365 0.87 14.43 21.94
CA ASN A 365 -0.57 14.63 21.83
C ASN A 365 -1.27 13.36 21.31
N PRO A 366 -2.51 13.09 21.75
CA PRO A 366 -3.28 11.94 21.26
C PRO A 366 -3.60 12.08 19.76
N THR A 367 -3.51 10.96 19.04
CA THR A 367 -3.83 10.88 17.61
C THR A 367 -4.88 9.80 17.34
N SER A 368 -5.80 10.10 16.41
CA SER A 368 -6.78 9.15 15.87
C SER A 368 -6.57 9.00 14.36
N THR A 369 -5.43 8.41 14.01
CA THR A 369 -5.12 7.93 12.65
C THR A 369 -5.77 6.58 12.43
N ASN A 370 -6.48 6.42 11.32
CA ASN A 370 -7.15 5.19 10.94
C ASN A 370 -6.13 4.10 10.51
N PRO A 371 -6.03 2.95 11.19
CA PRO A 371 -5.09 1.88 10.84
C PRO A 371 -5.66 0.87 9.83
N VAL A 372 -6.94 0.98 9.43
CA VAL A 372 -7.67 -0.05 8.67
C VAL A 372 -6.96 -0.41 7.37
N ALA A 373 -6.61 0.56 6.52
CA ALA A 373 -5.90 0.29 5.26
C ALA A 373 -4.53 -0.38 5.48
N SER A 374 -3.83 -0.04 6.58
CA SER A 374 -2.54 -0.67 6.92
C SER A 374 -2.72 -2.12 7.42
N ILE A 375 -3.78 -2.40 8.19
CA ILE A 375 -4.16 -3.78 8.56
C ILE A 375 -4.52 -4.57 7.31
N PHE A 376 -5.28 -3.97 6.39
CA PHE A 376 -5.68 -4.63 5.16
C PHE A 376 -4.49 -4.87 4.22
N ALA A 377 -3.44 -4.04 4.23
CA ALA A 377 -2.21 -4.34 3.50
C ALA A 377 -1.61 -5.68 3.97
N TRP A 378 -1.54 -5.89 5.29
CA TRP A 378 -1.10 -7.17 5.88
C TRP A 378 -2.00 -8.33 5.50
N THR A 379 -3.33 -8.20 5.67
CA THR A 379 -4.25 -9.31 5.35
C THR A 379 -4.23 -9.65 3.87
N ARG A 380 -4.13 -8.68 2.96
CA ARG A 380 -4.05 -8.94 1.52
C ARG A 380 -2.75 -9.65 1.12
N GLY A 381 -1.61 -9.22 1.66
CA GLY A 381 -0.34 -9.91 1.44
C GLY A 381 -0.35 -11.34 1.97
N LEU A 382 -0.83 -11.55 3.21
CA LEU A 382 -0.94 -12.87 3.82
C LEU A 382 -1.96 -13.76 3.12
N ALA A 383 -3.09 -13.22 2.65
CA ALA A 383 -4.09 -13.97 1.90
C ALA A 383 -3.53 -14.45 0.55
N HIS A 384 -2.71 -13.61 -0.09
CA HIS A 384 -2.01 -14.00 -1.31
C HIS A 384 -0.94 -15.06 -1.05
N ARG A 385 -0.17 -14.93 0.05
CA ARG A 385 0.76 -15.98 0.51
C ARG A 385 0.02 -17.30 0.76
N ALA A 386 -1.13 -17.24 1.44
CA ALA A 386 -1.98 -18.38 1.71
C ALA A 386 -2.44 -19.08 0.43
N LYS A 387 -2.87 -18.31 -0.57
CA LYS A 387 -3.25 -18.82 -1.90
C LYS A 387 -2.09 -19.53 -2.59
N LEU A 388 -0.89 -18.93 -2.58
CA LEU A 388 0.29 -19.51 -3.22
C LEU A 388 0.77 -20.78 -2.52
N ASP A 389 0.57 -20.88 -1.20
CA ASP A 389 0.98 -22.03 -0.37
C ASP A 389 -0.10 -23.11 -0.23
N GLY A 390 -1.34 -22.84 -0.62
CA GLY A 390 -2.48 -23.69 -0.29
C GLY A 390 -2.77 -23.75 1.22
N ASN A 391 -2.48 -22.67 1.96
CA ASN A 391 -2.63 -22.61 3.41
C ASN A 391 -4.01 -22.05 3.81
N GLU A 392 -4.99 -22.93 4.00
CA GLU A 392 -6.35 -22.57 4.37
C GLU A 392 -6.47 -21.90 5.76
N GLU A 393 -5.61 -22.27 6.71
CA GLU A 393 -5.60 -21.69 8.06
C GLU A 393 -5.17 -20.23 8.03
N LEU A 394 -4.12 -19.91 7.26
CA LEU A 394 -3.70 -18.53 7.03
C LEU A 394 -4.77 -17.73 6.27
N ALA A 395 -5.40 -18.33 5.25
CA ALA A 395 -6.49 -17.69 4.52
C ALA A 395 -7.64 -17.34 5.48
N LYS A 396 -8.06 -18.29 6.32
CA LYS A 396 -9.09 -18.06 7.34
C LYS A 396 -8.71 -16.95 8.31
N PHE A 397 -7.48 -16.96 8.82
CA PHE A 397 -6.99 -15.90 9.72
C PHE A 397 -7.12 -14.51 9.09
N THR A 398 -6.75 -14.36 7.82
CA THR A 398 -6.84 -13.06 7.16
C THR A 398 -8.29 -12.58 7.04
N THR A 399 -9.23 -13.48 6.73
CA THR A 399 -10.66 -13.17 6.71
C THR A 399 -11.17 -12.82 8.11
N ASP A 400 -10.78 -13.58 9.14
CA ASP A 400 -11.21 -13.32 10.52
C ASP A 400 -10.74 -11.95 11.02
N LEU A 401 -9.50 -11.55 10.69
CA LEU A 401 -8.92 -10.24 11.02
C LEU A 401 -9.64 -9.10 10.28
N GLU A 402 -9.87 -9.21 8.98
CA GLU A 402 -10.67 -8.22 8.24
C GLU A 402 -12.08 -8.10 8.82
N ASP A 403 -12.75 -9.22 9.09
CA ASP A 403 -14.08 -9.22 9.68
C ASP A 403 -14.09 -8.63 11.10
N SER A 404 -13.01 -8.75 11.87
CA SER A 404 -12.91 -8.17 13.22
C SER A 404 -12.83 -6.65 13.15
N VAL A 405 -12.06 -6.13 12.19
CA VAL A 405 -12.04 -4.69 11.88
C VAL A 405 -13.44 -4.19 11.51
N LEU A 406 -14.13 -4.90 10.60
CA LEU A 406 -15.48 -4.53 10.19
C LEU A 406 -16.48 -4.62 11.34
N THR A 407 -16.33 -5.60 12.24
CA THR A 407 -17.21 -5.78 13.41
C THR A 407 -17.09 -4.61 14.38
N VAL A 408 -15.86 -4.17 14.69
CA VAL A 408 -15.62 -2.99 15.55
C VAL A 408 -16.29 -1.75 14.96
N ILE A 409 -16.10 -1.49 13.66
CA ILE A 409 -16.68 -0.33 12.98
C ILE A 409 -18.21 -0.43 12.93
N ARG A 410 -18.77 -1.61 12.63
CA ARG A 410 -20.22 -1.85 12.64
C ARG A 410 -20.83 -1.69 14.04
N GLY A 411 -20.05 -1.94 15.09
CA GLY A 411 -20.41 -1.70 16.49
C GLY A 411 -20.44 -0.23 16.90
N GLY A 412 -20.07 0.70 16.01
CA GLY A 412 -20.05 2.14 16.30
C GLY A 412 -18.73 2.64 16.90
N GLU A 413 -17.72 1.77 17.00
CA GLU A 413 -16.39 2.14 17.46
C GLU A 413 -15.57 2.63 16.25
N TYR A 414 -15.29 3.93 16.19
CA TYR A 414 -14.69 4.58 15.02
C TYR A 414 -13.36 5.25 15.35
N THR A 415 -12.47 5.39 14.37
CA THR A 415 -11.47 6.47 14.40
C THR A 415 -12.11 7.80 13.96
N LYS A 416 -11.44 8.93 14.25
CA LYS A 416 -12.01 10.27 14.10
C LYS A 416 -12.48 10.57 12.67
N ASP A 417 -11.76 10.09 11.67
CA ASP A 417 -12.13 10.24 10.26
C ASP A 417 -13.48 9.55 9.94
N LEU A 418 -13.69 8.34 10.45
CA LEU A 418 -14.95 7.61 10.26
C LEU A 418 -16.09 8.24 11.06
N ALA A 419 -15.83 8.70 12.29
CA ALA A 419 -16.79 9.46 13.08
C ALA A 419 -17.22 10.75 12.35
N VAL A 420 -16.30 11.41 11.64
CA VAL A 420 -16.61 12.57 10.79
C VAL A 420 -17.55 12.19 9.64
N CYS A 421 -17.39 11.03 9.02
CA CYS A 421 -18.32 10.55 7.98
C CYS A 421 -19.73 10.32 8.55
N VAL A 422 -19.85 9.79 9.77
CA VAL A 422 -21.13 9.44 10.40
C VAL A 422 -21.83 10.67 10.98
N HIS A 423 -21.12 11.49 11.74
CA HIS A 423 -21.72 12.60 12.50
C HIS A 423 -21.60 13.95 11.79
N GLY A 424 -20.73 14.08 10.79
CA GLY A 424 -20.44 15.33 10.09
C GLY A 424 -19.29 16.12 10.74
N THR A 425 -18.57 16.88 9.92
CA THR A 425 -17.30 17.55 10.27
C THR A 425 -17.37 18.49 11.47
N THR A 426 -18.52 19.11 11.75
CA THR A 426 -18.69 20.10 12.83
C THR A 426 -19.27 19.53 14.12
N ARG A 427 -19.69 18.25 14.13
CA ARG A 427 -20.42 17.65 15.26
C ARG A 427 -19.65 16.56 16.01
N VAL A 428 -18.46 16.19 15.53
CA VAL A 428 -17.65 15.14 16.17
C VAL A 428 -17.04 15.61 17.48
N THR A 429 -17.36 14.91 18.57
CA THR A 429 -16.78 15.12 19.90
C THR A 429 -15.81 13.98 20.26
N PRO A 430 -14.86 14.18 21.21
CA PRO A 430 -13.87 13.16 21.59
C PRO A 430 -14.44 11.83 22.09
N ASP A 431 -15.67 11.79 22.59
CA ASP A 431 -16.38 10.59 23.04
C ASP A 431 -16.96 9.74 21.89
N GLN A 432 -16.95 10.26 20.66
CA GLN A 432 -17.50 9.59 19.47
C GLN A 432 -16.45 8.88 18.63
N TYR A 433 -15.18 8.88 19.05
CA TYR A 433 -14.11 8.17 18.38
C TYR A 433 -13.05 7.67 19.36
N LEU A 434 -12.29 6.69 18.89
CA LEU A 434 -11.14 6.12 19.57
C LEU A 434 -9.85 6.70 18.99
N ASN A 435 -8.86 6.90 19.83
CA ASN A 435 -7.48 7.12 19.36
C ASN A 435 -6.94 5.83 18.72
N THR A 436 -5.85 5.96 17.96
CA THR A 436 -5.30 4.88 17.13
C THR A 436 -5.05 3.59 17.90
N GLU A 437 -4.36 3.68 19.04
CA GLU A 437 -4.03 2.49 19.84
C GLU A 437 -5.28 1.85 20.48
N PRO A 438 -6.17 2.59 21.17
CA PRO A 438 -7.43 2.02 21.66
C PRO A 438 -8.27 1.33 20.57
N PHE A 439 -8.32 1.89 19.36
CA PHE A 439 -9.01 1.27 18.23
C PHE A 439 -8.36 -0.07 17.81
N ILE A 440 -7.03 -0.13 17.72
CA ILE A 440 -6.30 -1.38 17.44
C ILE A 440 -6.54 -2.42 18.55
N ASN A 441 -6.58 -2.00 19.82
CA ASN A 441 -6.86 -2.90 20.95
C ASN A 441 -8.26 -3.51 20.85
N ARG A 442 -9.28 -2.74 20.45
CA ARG A 442 -10.64 -3.27 20.25
C ARG A 442 -10.73 -4.25 19.08
N ILE A 443 -9.94 -4.05 18.03
CA ILE A 443 -9.79 -5.03 16.94
C ILE A 443 -9.15 -6.31 17.47
N LYS A 444 -8.08 -6.21 18.27
CA LYS A 444 -7.42 -7.36 18.92
C LYS A 444 -8.40 -8.15 19.78
N GLU A 445 -9.12 -7.50 20.68
CA GLU A 445 -10.11 -8.15 21.56
C GLU A 445 -11.21 -8.86 20.75
N THR A 446 -11.68 -8.21 19.68
CA THR A 446 -12.65 -8.81 18.76
C THR A 446 -12.07 -10.04 18.04
N LEU A 447 -10.82 -9.97 17.59
CA LEU A 447 -10.12 -11.08 16.96
C LEU A 447 -9.93 -12.27 17.92
N GLU A 448 -9.48 -12.01 19.15
CA GLU A 448 -9.26 -13.04 20.18
C GLU A 448 -10.55 -13.81 20.49
N SER A 449 -11.69 -13.11 20.49
CA SER A 449 -13.02 -13.73 20.67
C SER A 449 -13.37 -14.73 19.56
N LYS A 450 -12.88 -14.52 18.32
CA LYS A 450 -13.11 -15.43 17.18
C LYS A 450 -12.16 -16.62 17.17
N PHE A 451 -10.93 -16.44 17.66
CA PHE A 451 -9.93 -17.51 17.76
C PHE A 451 -10.20 -18.47 18.93
N GLY A 452 -11.24 -18.23 19.74
CA GLY A 452 -11.47 -18.98 20.96
C GLY A 452 -10.29 -18.85 21.94
N TYR A 453 -9.50 -17.77 21.81
CA TYR A 453 -8.34 -17.53 22.65
C TYR A 453 -8.85 -17.24 24.06
N LYS A 454 -8.85 -18.25 24.93
CA LYS A 454 -9.06 -18.10 26.37
C LYS A 454 -7.82 -17.47 27.01
N GLY A 455 -7.46 -16.28 26.57
CA GLY A 455 -6.50 -15.43 27.25
C GLY A 455 -7.16 -14.82 28.49
N GLU A 456 -6.87 -15.38 29.66
CA GLU A 456 -7.12 -14.87 31.03
C GLU A 456 -8.50 -14.29 31.42
N GLU A 457 -9.57 -14.38 30.62
CA GLU A 457 -10.93 -13.99 31.06
C GLU A 457 -11.67 -15.09 31.85
N ALA A 458 -11.02 -15.66 32.87
CA ALA A 458 -11.67 -16.59 33.81
C ALA A 458 -11.36 -16.30 35.29
N LYS A 459 -10.97 -15.06 35.63
CA LYS A 459 -10.75 -14.65 37.04
C LYS A 459 -11.58 -13.46 37.54
N ALA A 460 -12.53 -12.94 36.76
CA ALA A 460 -13.39 -11.84 37.19
C ALA A 460 -14.85 -12.24 37.49
N ARG A 461 -15.19 -13.53 37.52
CA ARG A 461 -16.49 -14.02 37.99
C ARG A 461 -16.34 -15.32 38.78
N LEU A 462 -15.99 -15.17 40.05
CA LEU A 462 -16.46 -15.98 41.19
C LEU A 462 -16.12 -15.24 42.48
#